data_AF-A0A6J4VUF6-F1
#
_entry.id   AF-A0A6J4VUF6-F1
#
_cell.length_a   1.000
_cell.length_b   1.000
_cell.length_c   1.000
_cell.angle_alpha   90.00
_cell.angle_beta   90.00
_cell.angle_gamma   90.00
#
_symmetry.space_group_name_H-M   'P 1'
#
loop_
_entity.id
_entity.type
_entity.pdbx_description
1 polymer ?
#
loop_
_entity_poly.entity_id
_entity_poly.type
_entity_poly.pdbx_seq_one_letter_code
_entity_poly.pdbx_strand_id
1 'polypeptide(L)'
;MWATSGNFRIEVVVGVLALALGLLLRTGVVPILSLCALVLSLELMNCALEAAVNLASPELHPVAKYAKDAAAGAVLVAALISVVVGVWLLGPPLWVLIF
;
A
#
# COMPACT_ATOMS: atom_id res chain seq x y z
N MET A 1 -9.83 -13.06 -1.60
CA MET A 1 -9.08 -12.07 -0.79
C MET A 1 -7.68 -12.55 -0.46
N TRP A 2 -7.45 -13.55 0.41
CA TRP A 2 -6.08 -14.04 0.70
C TRP A 2 -5.38 -14.77 -0.47
N ALA A 3 -6.13 -15.19 -1.48
CA ALA A 3 -5.65 -15.97 -2.62
C ALA A 3 -5.74 -15.25 -3.99
N THR A 4 -6.18 -13.98 -4.04
CA THR A 4 -6.51 -13.31 -5.31
C THR A 4 -5.63 -12.10 -5.64
N SER A 5 -4.98 -11.45 -4.66
CA SER A 5 -4.11 -10.28 -4.89
C SER A 5 -2.77 -10.48 -4.18
N GLY A 6 -1.68 -10.66 -4.94
CA GLY A 6 -0.32 -10.77 -4.38
C GLY A 6 0.13 -9.49 -3.65
N ASN A 7 -0.37 -8.33 -4.08
CA ASN A 7 0.02 -7.01 -3.58
C ASN A 7 -0.29 -6.83 -2.09
N PHE A 8 -1.47 -7.22 -1.62
CA PHE A 8 -1.85 -7.09 -0.20
C PHE A 8 -0.87 -7.81 0.75
N ARG A 9 -0.41 -9.03 0.39
CA ARG A 9 0.55 -9.77 1.22
C ARG A 9 1.90 -9.06 1.28
N ILE A 10 2.34 -8.52 0.14
CA ILE A 10 3.60 -7.78 0.04
C ILE A 10 3.51 -6.48 0.86
N GLU A 11 2.42 -5.73 0.73
CA GLU A 11 2.20 -4.49 1.48
C GLU A 11 2.20 -4.72 3.00
N VAL A 12 1.53 -5.76 3.48
CA VAL A 12 1.56 -6.12 4.90
C VAL A 12 2.96 -6.51 5.35
N VAL A 13 3.66 -7.37 4.61
CA VAL A 13 5.03 -7.81 4.98
C VAL A 13 5.99 -6.63 5.00
N VAL A 14 5.97 -5.78 3.96
CA VAL A 14 6.80 -4.57 3.88
C VAL A 14 6.47 -3.59 4.99
N GLY A 15 5.18 -3.39 5.30
CA GLY A 15 4.74 -2.54 6.39
C GLY A 15 5.23 -3.02 7.76
N VAL A 16 5.13 -4.33 8.03
CA VAL A 16 5.64 -4.93 9.28
C VAL A 16 7.16 -4.77 9.39
N LEU A 17 7.90 -5.00 8.30
CA LEU A 17 9.35 -4.79 8.27
C LEU A 17 9.72 -3.32 8.51
N ALA A 18 9.02 -2.38 7.89
CA ALA A 18 9.25 -0.95 8.09
C ALA A 18 8.98 -0.52 9.54
N LEU A 19 7.93 -1.06 10.17
CA LEU A 19 7.63 -0.82 11.59
C LEU A 19 8.70 -1.40 12.51
N ALA A 20 9.14 -2.63 12.25
CA ALA A 20 10.21 -3.26 13.03
C ALA A 20 11.52 -2.46 12.94
N LEU A 21 11.89 -2.00 11.74
CA LEU A 21 13.03 -1.11 11.55
C LEU A 21 12.86 0.23 12.26
N GLY A 22 11.66 0.83 12.19
CA GLY A 22 11.38 2.08 12.87
C GLY A 22 11.53 1.98 14.39
N LEU A 23 11.03 0.89 14.97
CA LEU A 23 11.20 0.59 16.40
C LEU A 23 12.68 0.34 16.76
N LEU A 24 13.41 -0.42 15.94
CA LEU A 24 14.82 -0.73 16.16
C LEU A 24 15.70 0.54 16.12
N LEU A 25 15.42 1.44 15.18
CA LEU A 25 16.13 2.70 14.99
C LEU A 25 15.59 3.83 15.88
N ARG A 26 14.59 3.55 16.73
CA ARG A 26 13.90 4.51 17.60
C ARG A 26 13.38 5.75 16.85
N THR A 27 12.97 5.56 15.60
CA THR A 27 12.30 6.62 14.83
C THR A 27 10.83 6.70 15.22
N GLY A 28 10.22 7.86 14.99
CA GLY A 28 8.78 8.00 15.22
C GLY A 28 8.01 7.06 14.29
N VAL A 29 7.30 6.08 14.84
CA VAL A 29 6.59 5.05 14.06
C VAL A 29 5.23 5.50 13.53
N VAL A 30 4.71 6.63 14.01
CA VAL A 30 3.38 7.15 13.62
C VAL A 30 3.25 7.38 12.12
N PRO A 31 4.21 8.00 11.40
CA PRO A 31 4.12 8.15 9.94
C PRO A 31 4.08 6.80 9.21
N ILE A 32 4.86 5.82 9.68
CA ILE A 32 4.90 4.47 9.08
C ILE A 32 3.55 3.79 9.25
N LEU A 33 2.97 3.82 10.47
CA LEU A 33 1.65 3.26 10.74
C LEU A 33 0.56 3.92 9.90
N SER A 34 0.56 5.25 9.82
CA SER A 34 -0.43 6.00 9.03
C SER A 34 -0.37 5.66 7.55
N LEU A 35 0.83 5.54 6.98
CA LEU A 35 1.00 5.18 5.57
C LEU A 35 0.63 3.73 5.29
N CYS A 36 1.00 2.80 6.17
CA CYS A 36 0.57 1.41 6.06
C CYS A 36 -0.95 1.29 6.13
N ALA A 37 -1.60 1.98 7.06
CA ALA A 37 -3.05 2.02 7.16
C ALA A 37 -3.70 2.61 5.90
N LEU A 38 -3.14 3.68 5.34
CA LEU A 38 -3.64 4.31 4.11
C LEU A 38 -3.55 3.36 2.91
N VAL A 39 -2.37 2.76 2.67
CA VAL A 39 -2.15 1.85 1.53
C VAL A 39 -3.08 0.65 1.62
N LEU A 40 -3.15 -0.01 2.78
CA LEU A 40 -4.02 -1.17 2.98
C LEU A 40 -5.51 -0.81 2.84
N SER A 41 -5.91 0.37 3.31
CA SER A 41 -7.30 0.85 3.14
C SER A 41 -7.66 1.07 1.67
N LEU A 42 -6.74 1.63 0.89
CA LEU A 42 -6.93 1.82 -0.54
C LEU A 42 -6.96 0.49 -1.31
N GLU A 43 -6.11 -0.47 -0.94
CA GLU A 43 -6.11 -1.81 -1.54
C GLU A 43 -7.42 -2.56 -1.24
N LEU A 44 -7.94 -2.44 -0.02
CA LEU A 44 -9.26 -2.97 0.34
C LEU A 44 -10.38 -2.31 -0.45
N MET A 45 -10.32 -0.98 -0.63
CA MET A 45 -11.29 -0.24 -1.41
C MET A 45 -11.22 -0.59 -2.91
N ASN A 46 -10.02 -0.80 -3.44
CA ASN A 46 -9.80 -1.29 -4.80
C ASN A 46 -10.45 -2.67 -5.00
N CYS A 47 -10.24 -3.62 -4.08
CA CYS A 47 -10.88 -4.93 -4.13
C CYS A 47 -12.42 -4.84 -4.03
N ALA A 48 -12.94 -3.97 -3.16
CA ALA A 48 -14.37 -3.77 -3.01
C ALA A 48 -15.00 -3.18 -4.29
N LEU A 49 -14.33 -2.20 -4.90
CA LEU A 49 -14.75 -1.60 -6.17
C LEU A 49 -14.71 -2.62 -7.30
N GLU A 50 -13.64 -3.42 -7.38
CA GLU A 50 -13.54 -4.49 -8.39
C GLU A 50 -14.68 -5.50 -8.26
N ALA A 51 -15.00 -5.93 -7.04
CA ALA A 51 -16.12 -6.83 -6.77
C ALA A 51 -17.48 -6.19 -7.12
N ALA A 52 -17.69 -4.93 -6.76
CA ALA A 52 -18.92 -4.20 -7.08
C ALA A 52 -19.10 -4.02 -8.59
N VAL A 53 -18.03 -3.68 -9.32
CA VAL A 53 -18.05 -3.54 -10.78
C VAL A 53 -18.30 -4.89 -11.45
N ASN A 54 -17.67 -5.97 -11.00
CA ASN A 54 -17.89 -7.33 -11.51
C ASN A 54 -19.34 -7.79 -11.31
N LEU A 55 -19.97 -7.40 -10.20
CA LEU A 55 -21.38 -7.72 -9.93
C LEU A 55 -22.33 -6.88 -10.81
N ALA A 56 -22.06 -5.59 -10.96
CA ALA A 56 -22.91 -4.67 -11.71
C ALA A 56 -22.81 -4.83 -13.23
N SER A 57 -21.65 -5.28 -13.74
CA SER A 57 -21.37 -5.39 -15.16
C SER A 57 -20.59 -6.67 -15.46
N PRO A 58 -21.29 -7.81 -15.68
CA PRO A 58 -20.65 -9.09 -16.00
C PRO A 58 -19.88 -9.05 -17.34
N GLU A 59 -20.31 -8.20 -18.27
CA GLU A 59 -19.62 -7.93 -19.52
C GLU A 59 -18.64 -6.76 -19.38
N LEU A 60 -17.51 -6.84 -20.08
CA LEU A 60 -16.40 -5.91 -19.96
C LEU A 60 -16.73 -4.57 -20.65
N HIS A 61 -17.34 -3.64 -19.91
CA HIS A 61 -17.62 -2.29 -20.39
C HIS A 61 -16.38 -1.36 -20.31
N PRO A 62 -16.21 -0.43 -21.28
CA PRO A 62 -15.09 0.53 -21.26
C PRO A 62 -15.02 1.36 -19.97
N VAL A 63 -16.18 1.74 -19.42
CA VAL A 63 -16.27 2.52 -18.17
C VAL A 63 -15.89 1.67 -16.96
N ALA A 64 -16.28 0.40 -16.94
CA ALA A 64 -15.90 -0.56 -15.89
C ALA A 64 -14.38 -0.77 -15.85
N LYS A 65 -13.74 -0.83 -17.03
CA LYS A 65 -12.28 -0.89 -17.14
C LYS A 65 -11.63 0.38 -16.58
N TYR A 66 -12.10 1.56 -16.99
CA TYR A 66 -11.57 2.83 -16.49
C TYR A 66 -11.67 2.96 -14.96
N ALA A 67 -12.81 2.55 -14.38
CA ALA A 67 -13.00 2.59 -12.93
C ALA A 67 -12.01 1.68 -12.18
N LYS A 68 -11.76 0.47 -12.69
CA LYS A 68 -10.76 -0.46 -12.12
C LYS A 68 -9.34 0.09 -12.26
N ASP A 69 -8.98 0.62 -13.44
CA ASP A 69 -7.66 1.19 -13.68
C ASP A 69 -7.40 2.41 -12.77
N ALA A 70 -8.41 3.25 -12.56
CA ALA A 70 -8.33 4.39 -11.64
C ALA A 70 -8.15 3.95 -10.17
N ALA A 71 -8.87 2.91 -9.74
CA ALA A 71 -8.75 2.36 -8.39
C ALA A 71 -7.35 1.76 -8.13
N ALA A 72 -6.84 0.97 -9.07
CA ALA A 72 -5.46 0.46 -9.01
C ALA A 72 -4.42 1.59 -9.04
N GLY A 73 -4.66 2.64 -9.82
CA GLY A 73 -3.81 3.84 -9.86
C GLY A 73 -3.74 4.56 -8.51
N ALA A 74 -4.85 4.63 -7.76
CA ALA A 74 -4.88 5.23 -6.43
C ALA A 74 -4.00 4.47 -5.43
N VAL A 75 -4.06 3.13 -5.45
CA VAL A 75 -3.19 2.27 -4.61
C VAL A 75 -1.72 2.51 -4.97
N LEU A 76 -1.38 2.54 -6.26
CA LEU A 76 -0.02 2.76 -6.73
C LEU A 76 0.56 4.09 -6.25
N VAL A 77 -0.20 5.18 -6.36
CA VAL A 77 0.23 6.51 -5.89
C VAL A 77 0.48 6.50 -4.38
N ALA A 78 -0.42 5.89 -3.60
CA ALA A 78 -0.23 5.80 -2.16
C ALA A 78 0.98 4.94 -1.77
N ALA A 79 1.20 3.81 -2.45
CA ALA A 79 2.36 2.95 -2.24
C ALA A 79 3.68 3.68 -2.54
N LEU A 80 3.74 4.43 -3.65
CA LEU A 80 4.93 5.23 -4.00
C LEU A 80 5.24 6.30 -2.96
N ILE A 81 4.22 7.04 -2.50
CA ILE A 81 4.40 8.04 -1.44
C ILE A 81 4.85 7.37 -0.14
N SER A 82 4.29 6.21 0.20
CA SER A 82 4.69 5.44 1.37
C SER A 82 6.18 5.05 1.32
N VAL A 83 6.68 4.63 0.16
CA VAL A 83 8.10 4.30 -0.03
C VAL A 83 8.97 5.54 0.15
N VAL A 84 8.62 6.67 -0.47
CA VAL A 84 9.39 7.93 -0.36
C VAL A 84 9.51 8.37 1.10
N VAL A 85 8.39 8.39 1.84
CA VAL A 85 8.41 8.77 3.26
C VAL A 85 9.17 7.74 4.11
N GLY A 86 9.02 6.44 3.82
CA GLY A 86 9.76 5.38 4.50
C GLY A 86 11.28 5.52 4.34
N VAL A 87 11.75 5.78 3.12
CA VAL A 87 13.18 6.04 2.84
C VAL A 87 13.64 7.31 3.53
N TRP A 88 12.83 8.36 3.56
CA TRP A 88 13.22 9.61 4.21
C TRP A 88 13.35 9.47 5.73
N LEU A 89 12.46 8.69 6.36
CA LEU A 89 12.44 8.48 7.81
C LEU A 89 13.49 7.45 8.27
N LEU A 90 13.65 6.36 7.54
CA LEU A 90 14.53 5.24 7.91
C LEU A 90 15.95 5.39 7.31
N GLY A 91 16.10 6.11 6.20
CA GLY A 91 17.36 6.23 5.46
C GLY A 91 18.51 6.84 6.26
N PRO A 92 18.37 8.04 6.84
CA PRO A 92 19.43 8.65 7.65
C PRO A 92 19.89 7.77 8.83
N PRO A 93 19.00 7.23 9.69
CA PRO A 93 19.44 6.37 10.80
C PRO A 93 20.00 5.02 10.33
N LEU A 94 19.54 4.46 9.21
CA LEU A 94 20.16 3.27 8.61
C LEU A 94 21.58 3.56 8.11
N TRP A 95 21.80 4.72 7.48
CA TRP A 95 23.11 5.09 6.98
C TRP A 95 24.14 5.22 8.10
N VAL A 96 23.76 5.89 9.20
CA VAL A 96 24.62 6.06 10.40
C VAL A 96 24.87 4.74 11.13
N LEU A 97 23.98 3.76 11.01
CA LEU A 97 24.17 2.44 11.64
C LEU A 97 25.18 1.57 10.87
N ILE A 98 25.30 1.76 9.55
CA ILE A 98 26.10 0.91 8.67
C ILE A 98 27.51 1.48 8.41
N PHE A 99 27.65 2.81 8.42
CA PHE A 99 28.90 3.53 8.12
C PHE A 99 29.33 4.41 9.29
#